data_AF-A0A7J5UZE8-F1
#
_entry.id   AF-A0A7J5UZE8-F1
#
_cell.length_a   1.000
_cell.length_b   1.000
_cell.length_c   1.000
_cell.angle_alpha   90.00
_cell.angle_beta   90.00
_cell.angle_gamma   90.00
#
_symmetry.space_group_name_H-M   'P 1'
#
loop_
_entity.id
_entity.type
_entity.pdbx_description
1 polymer ?
#
loop_
_entity_poly.entity_id
_entity_poly.type
_entity_poly.pdbx_seq_one_letter_code
_entity_poly.pdbx_strand_id
1 'polypeptide(L)'
;MKKTIVLLFLTYIGWSLSGQNQSIADLENFSIMSPVQSGIYDAKGWSMQDNGTWAHAPNKIPYTDSRSNNARPGGLNELGQDNFISLELRKIMIDDEQYNVLIKKYNDGEFEFSYLQRNWVFFHSMEFWVFKSEKLKELMPEDVQFNVKYLVNLECYVTGKIRNYNKTVFTEEGLNLANYTTGVINNFQTTNTGYYDLIIRIVQDRKLGKTINDGNLIIALYPIRSGDKEVTRFKLIKNYKHENLNKMQLSPDNWKDIFAENFYEVDFNIYNNFINQSLAYYVELGKATTAYDANYQWGVLRYQIGDYLGALEAFNKAFEENPKTDDFMIYSYRGNTRSKMGLHTDAIADFDKALMLRPKRIVDYPNWIRNYFNRGVAKYYINNGTGACEDWKKAYDLGYGSASEYLYDFCGQKTP
;
A
#
# COMPACT_ATOMS: atom_id res chain seq x y z
N MET A 1 58.98 -34.02 31.90
CA MET A 1 57.76 -34.72 32.35
C MET A 1 56.92 -33.74 33.18
N LYS A 2 55.64 -33.58 32.81
CA LYS A 2 54.43 -33.20 33.60
C LYS A 2 54.53 -32.08 34.66
N LYS A 3 53.58 -31.15 34.82
CA LYS A 3 52.34 -30.77 34.15
C LYS A 3 51.93 -29.42 34.77
N THR A 4 51.29 -28.60 33.95
CA THR A 4 50.78 -27.24 34.13
C THR A 4 50.00 -26.98 35.43
N ILE A 5 50.26 -25.81 36.03
CA ILE A 5 49.58 -25.23 37.20
C ILE A 5 48.18 -24.76 36.81
N VAL A 6 47.17 -25.23 37.54
CA VAL A 6 45.78 -24.73 37.48
C VAL A 6 45.52 -23.98 38.79
N LEU A 7 45.30 -22.67 38.72
CA LEU A 7 44.82 -21.87 39.84
C LEU A 7 43.30 -21.82 39.82
N LEU A 8 42.68 -22.37 40.86
CA LEU A 8 41.28 -22.18 41.25
C LEU A 8 41.13 -20.81 41.93
N PHE A 9 40.20 -19.99 41.48
CA PHE A 9 39.63 -18.90 42.28
C PHE A 9 38.12 -19.09 42.42
N LEU A 10 37.69 -19.05 43.69
CA LEU A 10 36.31 -19.18 44.16
C LEU A 10 35.42 -17.99 43.75
N THR A 11 34.20 -18.34 43.36
CA THR A 11 32.90 -17.68 43.56
C THR A 11 32.86 -16.17 43.84
N TYR A 12 32.32 -15.42 42.87
CA TYR A 12 31.44 -14.28 43.15
C TYR A 12 30.13 -14.51 42.39
N ILE A 13 29.05 -14.63 43.16
CA ILE A 13 27.67 -14.63 42.66
C ILE A 13 27.38 -13.19 42.23
N GLY A 14 27.39 -12.95 40.92
CA GLY A 14 26.85 -11.74 40.32
C GLY A 14 25.60 -12.11 39.54
N TRP A 15 24.44 -11.81 40.11
CA TRP A 15 23.20 -11.72 39.34
C TRP A 15 23.41 -10.64 38.27
N SER A 16 23.65 -11.02 37.01
CA SER A 16 23.50 -10.09 35.91
C SER A 16 22.02 -10.02 35.56
N LEU A 17 21.49 -8.80 35.56
CA LEU A 17 20.16 -8.44 35.10
C LEU A 17 19.97 -8.88 33.64
N SER A 18 19.54 -10.12 33.43
CA SER A 18 18.91 -10.57 32.20
C SER A 18 17.44 -10.14 32.26
N GLY A 19 17.07 -9.06 31.58
CA GLY A 19 15.66 -8.69 31.57
C GLY A 19 15.21 -7.47 30.79
N GLN A 20 16.08 -6.69 30.11
CA GLN A 20 15.58 -5.51 29.38
C GLN A 20 16.18 -5.23 27.99
N ASN A 21 17.05 -6.08 27.44
CA ASN A 21 17.59 -5.84 26.09
C ASN A 21 17.22 -6.88 25.03
N GLN A 22 16.39 -7.86 25.36
CA GLN A 22 16.01 -8.91 24.41
C GLN A 22 14.81 -8.55 23.52
N SER A 23 13.96 -7.59 23.90
CA SER A 23 12.76 -7.27 23.11
C SER A 23 13.01 -6.35 21.91
N ILE A 24 14.07 -5.54 21.94
CA ILE A 24 14.36 -4.52 20.90
C ILE A 24 15.20 -5.11 19.75
N ALA A 25 16.08 -6.07 20.05
CA ALA A 25 17.00 -6.65 19.05
C ALA A 25 16.31 -7.65 18.10
N ASP A 26 15.27 -8.37 18.55
CA ASP A 26 14.51 -9.30 17.70
C ASP A 26 13.56 -8.56 16.71
N LEU A 27 13.51 -7.23 16.78
CA LEU A 27 12.72 -6.33 15.91
C LEU A 27 13.54 -5.69 14.76
N GLU A 28 14.84 -5.96 14.63
CA GLU A 28 15.80 -5.22 13.77
C GLU A 28 15.72 -5.46 12.24
N ASN A 29 14.63 -6.03 11.69
CA ASN A 29 14.45 -6.03 10.22
C ASN A 29 13.00 -6.27 9.79
N PHE A 30 12.08 -5.46 10.31
CA PHE A 30 10.69 -5.53 9.87
C PHE A 30 10.56 -4.93 8.46
N SER A 31 10.43 -5.79 7.47
CA SER A 31 10.17 -5.38 6.10
C SER A 31 9.04 -6.20 5.48
N ILE A 32 7.84 -5.60 5.45
CA ILE A 32 6.66 -6.18 4.82
C ILE A 32 6.02 -5.12 3.93
N MET A 33 5.48 -5.58 2.81
CA MET A 33 4.62 -4.77 1.96
C MET A 33 3.16 -5.17 2.13
N SER A 34 2.30 -4.17 2.30
CA SER A 34 0.88 -4.40 2.48
C SER A 34 0.21 -5.00 1.24
N PRO A 35 -0.96 -5.63 1.40
CA PRO A 35 -1.93 -5.76 0.32
C PRO A 35 -2.23 -4.39 -0.34
N VAL A 36 -2.91 -4.39 -1.49
CA VAL A 36 -3.39 -3.15 -2.11
C VAL A 36 -4.27 -2.41 -1.10
N GLN A 37 -3.89 -1.17 -0.78
CA GLN A 37 -4.69 -0.32 0.11
C GLN A 37 -5.77 0.40 -0.67
N SER A 38 -5.42 0.86 -1.87
CA SER A 38 -6.33 1.52 -2.79
C SER A 38 -5.79 1.39 -4.22
N GLY A 39 -6.69 1.52 -5.20
CA GLY A 39 -6.28 1.50 -6.59
C GLY A 39 -7.26 2.18 -7.54
N ILE A 40 -6.73 2.62 -8.68
CA ILE A 40 -7.49 3.02 -9.86
C ILE A 40 -7.35 1.87 -10.86
N TYR A 41 -8.48 1.27 -11.21
CA TYR A 41 -8.54 0.14 -12.16
C TYR A 41 -9.18 0.53 -13.49
N ASP A 42 -9.89 1.65 -13.51
CA ASP A 42 -10.57 2.19 -14.68
C ASP A 42 -10.24 3.68 -14.81
N ALA A 43 -9.55 4.06 -15.87
CA ALA A 43 -9.35 5.45 -16.26
C ALA A 43 -9.46 5.61 -17.76
N LYS A 44 -10.00 6.75 -18.19
CA LYS A 44 -10.10 7.09 -19.60
C LYS A 44 -8.80 7.77 -20.03
N GLY A 45 -8.02 7.15 -20.90
CA GLY A 45 -6.86 7.80 -21.52
C GLY A 45 -7.31 8.65 -22.69
N TRP A 46 -6.83 9.88 -22.76
CA TRP A 46 -7.09 10.86 -23.80
C TRP A 46 -5.81 11.16 -24.57
N SER A 47 -5.93 11.36 -25.88
CA SER A 47 -4.82 11.71 -26.76
C SER A 47 -5.28 12.66 -27.87
N MET A 48 -4.57 13.78 -28.03
CA MET A 48 -4.75 14.72 -29.12
C MET A 48 -4.26 14.05 -30.41
N GLN A 49 -5.14 13.95 -31.40
CA GLN A 49 -4.84 13.33 -32.68
C GLN A 49 -4.19 14.35 -33.64
N ASP A 50 -3.46 13.86 -34.63
CA ASP A 50 -2.75 14.71 -35.62
C ASP A 50 -3.71 15.63 -36.41
N ASN A 51 -5.00 15.32 -36.45
CA ASN A 51 -6.05 16.11 -37.08
C ASN A 51 -6.67 17.19 -36.16
N GLY A 52 -6.13 17.38 -34.95
CA GLY A 52 -6.60 18.36 -33.96
C GLY A 52 -7.84 17.94 -33.16
N THR A 53 -8.29 16.69 -33.29
CA THR A 53 -9.40 16.16 -32.49
C THR A 53 -8.91 15.33 -31.31
N TRP A 54 -9.72 15.23 -30.25
CA TRP A 54 -9.40 14.37 -29.11
C TRP A 54 -9.95 12.97 -29.32
N ALA A 55 -9.10 11.94 -29.17
CA ALA A 55 -9.53 10.55 -29.05
C ALA A 55 -9.38 10.06 -27.60
N HIS A 56 -10.16 9.05 -27.24
CA HIS A 56 -10.04 8.42 -25.92
C HIS A 56 -10.27 6.91 -25.95
N ALA A 57 -9.70 6.20 -24.99
CA ALA A 57 -9.93 4.78 -24.78
C ALA A 57 -9.95 4.44 -23.27
N PRO A 58 -10.69 3.39 -22.86
CA PRO A 58 -10.59 2.88 -21.50
C PRO A 58 -9.21 2.25 -21.29
N ASN A 59 -8.58 2.54 -20.15
CA ASN A 59 -7.33 1.95 -19.68
C ASN A 59 -6.16 2.05 -20.66
N LYS A 60 -6.23 3.03 -21.56
CA LYS A 60 -5.25 3.23 -22.62
C LYS A 60 -5.25 4.66 -23.12
N ILE A 61 -4.08 5.23 -23.33
CA ILE A 61 -3.87 6.46 -24.11
C ILE A 61 -3.75 6.06 -25.59
N PRO A 62 -4.66 6.49 -26.47
CA PRO A 62 -4.57 6.21 -27.91
C PRO A 62 -3.29 6.80 -28.55
N TYR A 63 -2.84 6.22 -29.67
CA TYR A 63 -1.86 6.87 -30.55
C TYR A 63 -2.41 8.18 -31.11
N THR A 64 -1.52 9.11 -31.45
CA THR A 64 -1.89 10.38 -32.11
C THR A 64 -2.33 10.15 -33.56
N ASP A 65 -1.73 9.16 -34.25
CA ASP A 65 -2.21 8.69 -35.57
C ASP A 65 -3.42 7.78 -35.39
N SER A 66 -4.60 8.32 -35.75
CA SER A 66 -5.87 7.60 -35.72
C SER A 66 -5.86 6.25 -36.44
N ARG A 67 -5.03 6.07 -37.48
CA ARG A 67 -4.93 4.79 -38.20
C ARG A 67 -4.33 3.68 -37.35
N SER A 68 -3.40 4.03 -36.46
CA SER A 68 -2.75 3.11 -35.52
C SER A 68 -3.68 2.66 -34.39
N ASN A 69 -4.79 3.38 -34.17
CA ASN A 69 -5.78 3.01 -33.14
C ASN A 69 -6.73 1.88 -33.58
N ASN A 70 -6.73 1.51 -34.87
CA ASN A 70 -7.50 0.38 -35.39
C ASN A 70 -6.77 -0.94 -35.14
N ALA A 71 -6.83 -1.43 -33.90
CA ALA A 71 -6.13 -2.63 -33.46
C ALA A 71 -6.86 -3.93 -33.84
N ARG A 72 -6.10 -4.97 -34.22
CA ARG A 72 -6.54 -6.36 -34.15
C ARG A 72 -6.19 -6.94 -32.78
N PRO A 73 -7.01 -7.84 -32.20
CA PRO A 73 -6.70 -8.47 -30.91
C PRO A 73 -5.33 -9.18 -30.94
N GLY A 74 -4.52 -8.98 -29.90
CA GLY A 74 -3.20 -9.57 -29.70
C GLY A 74 -2.02 -8.85 -30.40
N GLY A 75 -2.24 -7.69 -31.03
CA GLY A 75 -1.19 -6.97 -31.78
C GLY A 75 -0.60 -5.75 -31.05
N LEU A 76 0.56 -5.26 -31.51
CA LEU A 76 1.22 -4.04 -30.99
C LEU A 76 0.25 -2.85 -30.87
N ASN A 77 -0.59 -2.65 -31.88
CA ASN A 77 -1.53 -1.53 -31.94
C ASN A 77 -2.62 -1.55 -30.84
N GLU A 78 -2.82 -2.70 -30.20
CA GLU A 78 -3.76 -2.84 -29.08
C GLU A 78 -3.27 -2.07 -27.83
N LEU A 79 -1.96 -1.82 -27.71
CA LEU A 79 -1.35 -1.17 -26.55
C LEU A 79 -1.51 0.36 -26.54
N GLY A 80 -1.65 1.04 -27.68
CA GLY A 80 -1.66 2.52 -27.68
C GLY A 80 -0.32 3.12 -27.23
N GLN A 81 -0.32 4.39 -26.82
CA GLN A 81 0.87 5.06 -26.27
C GLN A 81 1.20 4.61 -24.86
N ASP A 82 0.16 4.28 -24.10
CA ASP A 82 0.24 3.80 -22.73
C ASP A 82 -1.04 3.01 -22.42
N ASN A 83 -0.96 1.97 -21.60
CA ASN A 83 -1.99 0.93 -21.44
C ASN A 83 -2.00 0.38 -20.02
N PHE A 84 -2.27 1.26 -19.07
CA PHE A 84 -2.30 0.86 -17.68
C PHE A 84 -3.46 -0.11 -17.38
N ILE A 85 -3.19 -1.12 -16.56
CA ILE A 85 -4.15 -2.09 -16.01
C ILE A 85 -4.66 -1.58 -14.68
N SER A 86 -3.74 -1.08 -13.85
CA SER A 86 -4.07 -0.50 -12.56
C SER A 86 -2.99 0.47 -12.08
N LEU A 87 -3.39 1.40 -11.24
CA LEU A 87 -2.52 2.21 -10.41
C LEU A 87 -2.86 1.88 -8.96
N GLU A 88 -1.92 1.30 -8.22
CA GLU A 88 -2.13 0.78 -6.85
C GLU A 88 -1.24 1.55 -5.87
N LEU A 89 -1.79 1.85 -4.69
CA LEU A 89 -1.01 2.29 -3.54
C LEU A 89 -0.92 1.16 -2.52
N ARG A 90 0.29 1.00 -2.01
CA ARG A 90 0.64 0.06 -0.95
C ARG A 90 1.55 0.75 0.03
N LYS A 91 1.66 0.18 1.23
CA LYS A 91 2.59 0.63 2.25
C LYS A 91 3.69 -0.38 2.44
N ILE A 92 4.90 0.12 2.63
CA ILE A 92 6.05 -0.69 3.01
C ILE A 92 6.68 -0.08 4.27
N MET A 93 6.93 -0.94 5.25
CA MET A 93 7.70 -0.60 6.43
C MET A 93 9.13 -1.06 6.23
N ILE A 94 10.09 -0.21 6.56
CA ILE A 94 11.51 -0.57 6.60
C ILE A 94 12.08 -0.05 7.91
N ASP A 95 12.26 -0.96 8.86
CA ASP A 95 12.54 -0.64 10.25
C ASP A 95 11.43 0.28 10.80
N ASP A 96 11.79 1.46 11.30
CA ASP A 96 10.86 2.44 11.87
C ASP A 96 10.31 3.46 10.84
N GLU A 97 10.71 3.35 9.58
CA GLU A 97 10.32 4.29 8.54
C GLU A 97 9.18 3.76 7.68
N GLN A 98 8.19 4.63 7.46
CA GLN A 98 7.02 4.31 6.65
C GLN A 98 7.16 4.88 5.24
N TYR A 99 7.04 4.02 4.25
CA TYR A 99 7.02 4.39 2.85
C TYR A 99 5.72 3.96 2.18
N ASN A 100 5.32 4.69 1.15
CA ASN A 100 4.31 4.24 0.21
C ASN A 100 4.99 3.72 -1.06
N VAL A 101 4.35 2.75 -1.70
CA VAL A 101 4.73 2.20 -2.99
C VAL A 101 3.57 2.45 -3.94
N LEU A 102 3.77 3.38 -4.88
CA LEU A 102 2.88 3.53 -6.02
C LEU A 102 3.29 2.52 -7.08
N ILE A 103 2.35 1.68 -7.51
CA ILE A 103 2.58 0.65 -8.54
C ILE A 103 1.67 0.92 -9.72
N LYS A 104 2.26 1.12 -10.90
CA LYS A 104 1.51 1.11 -12.15
C LYS A 104 1.71 -0.24 -12.83
N LYS A 105 0.64 -1.01 -12.99
CA LYS A 105 0.62 -2.22 -13.83
C LYS A 105 0.11 -1.84 -15.21
N TYR A 106 0.65 -2.44 -16.25
CA TYR A 106 0.28 -2.13 -17.63
C TYR A 106 0.58 -3.30 -18.56
N ASN A 107 -0.15 -3.34 -19.67
CA ASN A 107 0.09 -4.30 -20.73
C ASN A 107 1.41 -3.93 -21.44
N ASP A 108 2.21 -4.88 -21.85
CA ASP A 108 3.50 -4.61 -22.49
C ASP A 108 3.72 -5.68 -23.58
N GLY A 109 4.78 -5.52 -24.34
CA GLY A 109 5.14 -6.52 -25.32
C GLY A 109 6.44 -6.19 -26.01
N GLU A 110 6.97 -7.17 -26.70
CA GLU A 110 8.15 -6.98 -27.52
C GLU A 110 8.11 -7.90 -28.73
N PHE A 111 8.85 -7.54 -29.76
CA PHE A 111 9.07 -8.42 -30.89
C PHE A 111 10.16 -9.43 -30.53
N GLU A 112 9.88 -10.72 -30.68
CA GLU A 112 10.88 -11.80 -30.58
C GLU A 112 12.08 -11.50 -31.49
N PHE A 113 11.80 -11.00 -32.69
CA PHE A 113 12.81 -10.53 -33.64
C PHE A 113 12.68 -9.01 -33.83
N SER A 114 13.21 -8.24 -32.86
CA SER A 114 13.10 -6.77 -32.80
C SER A 114 13.50 -6.04 -34.08
N TYR A 115 14.62 -6.40 -34.70
CA TYR A 115 15.09 -5.79 -35.96
C TYR A 115 14.14 -6.05 -37.14
N LEU A 116 13.49 -7.22 -37.16
CA LEU A 116 12.56 -7.60 -38.23
C LEU A 116 11.12 -7.17 -37.93
N GLN A 117 10.86 -6.68 -36.71
CA GLN A 117 9.51 -6.46 -36.17
C GLN A 117 8.60 -7.67 -36.39
N ARG A 118 9.13 -8.87 -36.14
CA ARG A 118 8.39 -10.14 -36.28
C ARG A 118 8.12 -10.80 -34.94
N ASN A 119 7.02 -11.52 -34.89
CA ASN A 119 6.53 -12.29 -33.75
C ASN A 119 6.39 -11.43 -32.49
N TRP A 120 5.34 -10.61 -32.47
CA TRP A 120 4.97 -9.84 -31.29
C TRP A 120 4.57 -10.77 -30.15
N VAL A 121 5.22 -10.62 -28.99
CA VAL A 121 4.95 -11.35 -27.76
C VAL A 121 4.39 -10.39 -26.73
N PHE A 122 3.16 -10.66 -26.29
CA PHE A 122 2.47 -9.87 -25.28
C PHE A 122 2.84 -10.35 -23.87
N PHE A 123 3.03 -9.41 -22.95
CA PHE A 123 3.19 -9.69 -21.52
C PHE A 123 2.69 -8.54 -20.65
N HIS A 124 2.81 -8.67 -19.33
CA HIS A 124 2.42 -7.63 -18.38
C HIS A 124 3.66 -7.09 -17.66
N SER A 125 3.75 -5.77 -17.57
CA SER A 125 4.82 -5.08 -16.85
C SER A 125 4.24 -4.28 -15.70
N MET A 126 5.08 -3.99 -14.72
CA MET A 126 4.78 -3.01 -13.71
C MET A 126 5.96 -2.08 -13.47
N GLU A 127 5.66 -0.87 -13.06
CA GLU A 127 6.62 0.09 -12.53
C GLU A 127 6.20 0.43 -11.11
N PHE A 128 7.19 0.68 -10.25
CA PHE A 128 6.96 1.08 -8.88
C PHE A 128 7.80 2.29 -8.49
N TRP A 129 7.24 3.11 -7.62
CA TRP A 129 7.87 4.28 -7.04
C TRP A 129 7.65 4.24 -5.53
N VAL A 130 8.75 4.14 -4.79
CA VAL A 130 8.74 4.16 -3.33
C VAL A 130 9.04 5.58 -2.87
N PHE A 131 8.21 6.13 -1.99
CA PHE A 131 8.36 7.50 -1.49
C PHE A 131 7.93 7.57 -0.01
N LYS A 132 8.40 8.59 0.71
CA LYS A 132 8.08 8.73 2.14
C LYS A 132 6.58 8.90 2.35
N SER A 133 6.03 8.28 3.40
CA SER A 133 4.57 8.30 3.59
C SER A 133 3.99 9.71 3.80
N GLU A 134 4.78 10.63 4.35
CA GLU A 134 4.39 12.03 4.54
C GLU A 134 4.06 12.78 3.24
N LYS A 135 4.64 12.35 2.10
CA LYS A 135 4.36 12.92 0.77
C LYS A 135 2.97 12.53 0.24
N LEU A 136 2.31 11.54 0.82
CA LEU A 136 1.01 11.07 0.34
C LEU A 136 -0.06 12.17 0.41
N LYS A 137 0.00 13.05 1.42
CA LYS A 137 -0.90 14.22 1.55
C LYS A 137 -0.68 15.28 0.47
N GLU A 138 0.47 15.28 -0.20
CA GLU A 138 0.74 16.21 -1.31
C GLU A 138 0.05 15.75 -2.60
N LEU A 139 -0.27 14.44 -2.73
CA LEU A 139 -0.96 13.90 -3.90
C LEU A 139 -2.39 14.39 -4.07
N MET A 140 -2.97 14.97 -3.02
CA MET A 140 -4.24 15.68 -3.11
C MET A 140 -4.41 16.53 -1.86
N PRO A 141 -4.58 17.86 -1.98
CA PRO A 141 -4.81 18.71 -0.82
C PRO A 141 -6.14 18.38 -0.15
N GLU A 142 -6.24 18.59 1.16
CA GLU A 142 -7.50 18.40 1.92
C GLU A 142 -8.63 19.28 1.38
N ASP A 143 -8.31 20.53 1.01
CA ASP A 143 -9.22 21.45 0.35
C ASP A 143 -8.90 21.52 -1.16
N VAL A 144 -9.52 20.61 -1.93
CA VAL A 144 -9.33 20.56 -3.38
C VAL A 144 -10.05 21.72 -4.05
N GLN A 145 -9.27 22.64 -4.63
CA GLN A 145 -9.79 23.68 -5.49
C GLN A 145 -9.97 23.15 -6.91
N PHE A 146 -11.22 23.04 -7.33
CA PHE A 146 -11.53 22.66 -8.71
C PHE A 146 -11.04 23.71 -9.70
N ASN A 147 -10.66 23.24 -10.88
CA ASN A 147 -10.11 24.00 -11.97
C ASN A 147 -8.72 24.62 -11.66
N VAL A 148 -8.06 24.15 -10.60
CA VAL A 148 -6.66 24.45 -10.26
C VAL A 148 -5.78 23.24 -10.58
N LYS A 149 -4.53 23.48 -10.99
CA LYS A 149 -3.58 22.43 -11.39
C LYS A 149 -2.52 22.24 -10.30
N TYR A 150 -2.16 20.99 -10.02
CA TYR A 150 -1.23 20.61 -8.94
C TYR A 150 -0.11 19.71 -9.47
N LEU A 151 1.15 20.12 -9.29
CA LEU A 151 2.34 19.30 -9.59
C LEU A 151 2.90 18.77 -8.29
N VAL A 152 3.00 17.46 -8.18
CA VAL A 152 3.49 16.79 -6.98
C VAL A 152 4.76 16.04 -7.32
N ASN A 153 5.86 16.47 -6.73
CA ASN A 153 7.13 15.78 -6.82
C ASN A 153 7.21 14.74 -5.70
N LEU A 154 7.22 13.46 -6.05
CA LEU A 154 7.23 12.39 -5.05
C LEU A 154 8.57 12.26 -4.32
N GLU A 155 9.66 12.77 -4.89
CA GLU A 155 11.01 12.62 -4.33
C GLU A 155 11.31 11.15 -4.01
N CYS A 156 11.15 10.30 -5.02
CA CYS A 156 11.20 8.86 -4.82
C CYS A 156 12.48 8.42 -4.11
N TYR A 157 12.33 7.55 -3.12
CA TYR A 157 13.42 6.89 -2.41
C TYR A 157 14.10 5.84 -3.30
N VAL A 158 13.29 5.06 -4.01
CA VAL A 158 13.72 4.11 -5.04
C VAL A 158 12.61 3.89 -6.06
N THR A 159 12.99 3.54 -7.29
CA THR A 159 12.06 3.24 -8.37
C THR A 159 12.50 1.96 -9.09
N GLY A 160 11.61 1.32 -9.83
CA GLY A 160 11.99 0.18 -10.65
C GLY A 160 10.90 -0.28 -11.60
N LYS A 161 11.29 -1.13 -12.54
CA LYS A 161 10.40 -1.79 -13.50
C LYS A 161 10.57 -3.31 -13.38
N ILE A 162 9.45 -4.02 -13.30
CA ILE A 162 9.41 -5.48 -13.29
C ILE A 162 8.60 -5.93 -14.50
N ARG A 163 9.27 -6.61 -15.43
CA ARG A 163 8.62 -7.25 -16.58
C ARG A 163 8.07 -8.60 -16.15
N ASN A 164 6.98 -9.03 -16.77
CA ASN A 164 6.36 -10.33 -16.49
C ASN A 164 6.06 -10.55 -15.00
N TYR A 165 5.52 -9.54 -14.32
CA TYR A 165 5.33 -9.58 -12.86
C TYR A 165 4.37 -10.70 -12.37
N ASN A 166 3.62 -11.34 -13.29
CA ASN A 166 2.78 -12.50 -13.01
C ASN A 166 3.57 -13.82 -12.86
N LYS A 167 4.88 -13.83 -13.15
CA LYS A 167 5.72 -15.02 -12.93
C LYS A 167 5.99 -15.21 -11.44
N THR A 168 6.01 -16.47 -10.99
CA THR A 168 6.30 -16.87 -9.60
C THR A 168 7.81 -16.99 -9.32
N VAL A 169 8.62 -17.04 -10.38
CA VAL A 169 10.09 -17.07 -10.31
C VAL A 169 10.64 -15.94 -11.19
N PHE A 170 11.39 -15.03 -10.59
CA PHE A 170 12.14 -14.00 -11.30
C PHE A 170 13.59 -14.46 -11.46
N THR A 171 14.05 -14.61 -12.70
CA THR A 171 15.48 -14.76 -13.03
C THR A 171 16.09 -13.39 -13.33
N GLU A 172 17.41 -13.25 -13.16
CA GLU A 172 18.16 -12.00 -13.44
C GLU A 172 17.88 -11.43 -14.84
N GLU A 173 17.64 -12.27 -15.84
CA GLU A 173 17.35 -11.83 -17.23
C GLU A 173 15.95 -11.21 -17.41
N GLY A 174 14.98 -11.51 -16.54
CA GLY A 174 13.63 -10.91 -16.57
C GLY A 174 13.57 -9.51 -15.96
N LEU A 175 14.65 -9.12 -15.29
CA LEU A 175 14.82 -7.86 -14.63
C LEU A 175 15.58 -6.93 -15.58
N ASN A 176 14.85 -6.12 -16.36
CA ASN A 176 15.47 -5.02 -17.11
C ASN A 176 15.83 -3.89 -16.12
N LEU A 177 16.83 -4.17 -15.30
CA LEU A 177 17.44 -3.31 -14.29
C LEU A 177 18.56 -2.49 -14.93
N ALA A 178 18.29 -1.87 -16.09
CA ALA A 178 19.30 -1.23 -16.93
C ALA A 178 20.17 -0.14 -16.25
N ASN A 179 19.88 0.22 -14.99
CA ASN A 179 20.68 1.16 -14.19
C ASN A 179 21.26 0.56 -12.88
N TYR A 180 21.34 -0.77 -12.75
CA TYR A 180 22.21 -1.42 -11.75
C TYR A 180 23.67 -1.37 -12.22
N THR A 181 24.20 -0.16 -12.41
CA THR A 181 25.64 -0.01 -12.58
C THR A 181 26.32 -0.25 -11.24
N THR A 182 26.95 -1.42 -11.18
CA THR A 182 28.04 -1.85 -10.30
C THR A 182 27.69 -2.21 -8.86
N GLY A 183 27.27 -3.46 -8.69
CA GLY A 183 27.24 -4.17 -7.41
C GLY A 183 26.57 -5.52 -7.59
N VAL A 184 27.37 -6.53 -7.91
CA VAL A 184 26.96 -7.91 -8.24
C VAL A 184 25.87 -8.43 -7.28
N ILE A 185 24.69 -8.73 -7.81
CA ILE A 185 23.70 -9.61 -7.18
C ILE A 185 23.54 -10.79 -8.14
N ASN A 186 24.35 -11.82 -7.94
CA ASN A 186 24.26 -13.07 -8.67
C ASN A 186 23.55 -14.12 -7.80
N ASN A 187 22.56 -14.78 -8.39
CA ASN A 187 21.73 -15.91 -7.93
C ASN A 187 20.56 -15.56 -7.00
N PHE A 188 19.36 -15.41 -7.57
CA PHE A 188 18.11 -15.62 -6.82
C PHE A 188 17.21 -16.66 -7.48
N GLN A 189 16.87 -17.70 -6.72
CA GLN A 189 15.59 -18.39 -6.86
C GLN A 189 14.66 -17.79 -5.80
N THR A 190 13.61 -17.08 -6.23
CA THR A 190 12.58 -16.61 -5.32
C THR A 190 11.77 -17.81 -4.84
N THR A 191 11.76 -18.05 -3.53
CA THR A 191 10.89 -19.02 -2.88
C THR A 191 9.44 -18.52 -2.94
N ASN A 192 8.69 -18.80 -4.01
CA ASN A 192 7.22 -18.66 -4.09
C ASN A 192 6.56 -17.29 -3.75
N THR A 193 7.29 -16.17 -3.61
CA THR A 193 6.76 -14.93 -3.00
C THR A 193 6.47 -13.75 -3.95
N GLY A 194 6.65 -13.92 -5.26
CA GLY A 194 6.25 -12.89 -6.25
C GLY A 194 7.08 -11.60 -6.19
N TYR A 195 6.60 -10.52 -6.84
CA TYR A 195 7.33 -9.25 -6.99
C TYR A 195 7.44 -8.43 -5.69
N TYR A 196 6.71 -8.81 -4.64
CA TYR A 196 6.66 -8.10 -3.37
C TYR A 196 8.01 -8.12 -2.63
N ASP A 197 8.60 -9.32 -2.51
CA ASP A 197 9.91 -9.50 -1.89
C ASP A 197 11.01 -8.76 -2.64
N LEU A 198 10.88 -8.67 -3.97
CA LEU A 198 11.84 -7.93 -4.78
C LEU A 198 11.81 -6.43 -4.43
N ILE A 199 10.62 -5.81 -4.34
CA ILE A 199 10.50 -4.40 -3.95
C ILE A 199 11.09 -4.20 -2.55
N ILE A 200 10.75 -5.08 -1.59
CA ILE A 200 11.30 -5.01 -0.23
C ILE A 200 12.83 -5.03 -0.23
N ARG A 201 13.43 -5.99 -0.93
CA ARG A 201 14.89 -6.13 -1.03
C ARG A 201 15.53 -4.90 -1.67
N ILE A 202 14.92 -4.34 -2.72
CA ILE A 202 15.42 -3.14 -3.39
C ILE A 202 15.46 -1.94 -2.42
N VAL A 203 14.42 -1.78 -1.60
CA VAL A 203 14.37 -0.72 -0.59
C VAL A 203 15.42 -0.96 0.52
N GLN A 204 15.57 -2.21 0.99
CA GLN A 204 16.60 -2.58 1.97
C GLN A 204 18.03 -2.33 1.44
N ASP A 205 18.32 -2.72 0.20
CA ASP A 205 19.62 -2.50 -0.44
C ASP A 205 19.92 -1.01 -0.63
N ARG A 206 18.89 -0.20 -0.94
CA ARG A 206 19.01 1.26 -0.99
C ARG A 206 19.39 1.84 0.38
N LYS A 207 18.79 1.33 1.46
CA LYS A 207 19.09 1.74 2.85
C LYS A 207 20.51 1.38 3.27
N LEU A 208 20.99 0.22 2.84
CA LEU A 208 22.37 -0.23 3.05
C LEU A 208 23.38 0.49 2.13
N GLY A 209 22.94 1.42 1.28
CA GLY A 209 23.81 2.15 0.35
C GLY A 209 24.34 1.32 -0.83
N LYS A 210 23.77 0.14 -1.08
CA LYS A 210 24.20 -0.76 -2.16
C LYS A 210 23.67 -0.35 -3.53
N THR A 211 22.57 0.39 -3.57
CA THR A 211 21.95 0.89 -4.80
C THR A 211 21.81 2.41 -4.74
N ILE A 212 21.88 3.05 -5.91
CA ILE A 212 21.61 4.47 -6.09
C ILE A 212 20.25 4.59 -6.77
N ASN A 213 19.38 5.43 -6.24
CA ASN A 213 18.16 5.79 -6.95
C ASN A 213 18.47 6.88 -7.98
N ASP A 214 18.17 6.61 -9.24
CA ASP A 214 18.34 7.53 -10.35
C ASP A 214 17.01 7.97 -10.98
N GLY A 215 15.88 7.53 -10.42
CA GLY A 215 14.54 7.82 -10.94
C GLY A 215 13.68 8.62 -9.97
N ASN A 216 12.81 9.46 -10.52
CA ASN A 216 11.80 10.18 -9.75
C ASN A 216 10.48 10.25 -10.54
N LEU A 217 9.38 10.53 -9.84
CA LEU A 217 8.07 10.70 -10.44
C LEU A 217 7.44 12.02 -10.03
N ILE A 218 6.97 12.75 -11.04
CA ILE A 218 6.10 13.91 -10.87
C ILE A 218 4.69 13.50 -11.28
N ILE A 219 3.72 13.79 -10.41
CA ILE A 219 2.31 13.58 -10.69
C ILE A 219 1.67 14.93 -10.96
N ALA A 220 1.19 15.11 -12.19
CA ALA A 220 0.43 16.28 -12.59
C ALA A 220 -1.06 15.99 -12.41
N LEU A 221 -1.78 16.89 -11.73
CA LEU A 221 -3.19 16.74 -11.41
C LEU A 221 -3.98 17.97 -11.83
N TYR A 222 -5.19 17.73 -12.31
CA TYR A 222 -6.12 18.77 -12.68
C TYR A 222 -7.56 18.31 -12.37
N PRO A 223 -8.03 18.52 -11.12
CA PRO A 223 -9.44 18.38 -10.78
C PRO A 223 -10.26 19.43 -11.52
N ILE A 224 -11.30 19.00 -12.22
CA ILE A 224 -12.17 19.85 -13.02
C ILE A 224 -13.60 19.66 -12.54
N ARG A 225 -14.28 20.78 -12.32
CA ARG A 225 -15.73 20.82 -12.11
C ARG A 225 -16.34 21.63 -13.24
N SER A 226 -17.24 21.00 -13.98
CA SER A 226 -17.98 21.62 -15.09
C SER A 226 -19.43 21.16 -15.06
N GLY A 227 -20.32 22.03 -14.60
CA GLY A 227 -21.71 21.64 -14.28
C GLY A 227 -21.71 20.58 -13.18
N ASP A 228 -22.45 19.50 -13.41
CA ASP A 228 -22.56 18.37 -12.48
C ASP A 228 -21.42 17.34 -12.63
N LYS A 229 -20.49 17.55 -13.58
CA LYS A 229 -19.38 16.63 -13.82
C LYS A 229 -18.13 17.06 -13.06
N GLU A 230 -17.68 16.18 -12.17
CA GLU A 230 -16.41 16.31 -11.45
C GLU A 230 -15.45 15.19 -11.85
N VAL A 231 -14.30 15.57 -12.39
CA VAL A 231 -13.27 14.60 -12.81
C VAL A 231 -11.89 15.05 -12.38
N THR A 232 -11.00 14.09 -12.21
CA THR A 232 -9.57 14.36 -12.04
C THR A 232 -8.83 13.92 -13.29
N ARG A 233 -8.20 14.86 -13.97
CA ARG A 233 -7.20 14.56 -14.99
C ARG A 233 -5.84 14.40 -14.35
N PHE A 234 -5.10 13.37 -14.72
CA PHE A 234 -3.77 13.13 -14.17
C PHE A 234 -2.78 12.61 -15.21
N LYS A 235 -1.49 12.85 -14.94
CA LYS A 235 -0.37 12.36 -15.76
C LYS A 235 0.81 11.99 -14.87
N LEU A 236 1.44 10.86 -15.20
CA LEU A 236 2.63 10.34 -14.53
C LEU A 236 3.86 10.74 -15.37
N ILE A 237 4.66 11.68 -14.87
CA ILE A 237 5.82 12.23 -15.58
C ILE A 237 7.09 11.67 -14.93
N LYS A 238 7.72 10.71 -15.60
CA LYS A 238 8.96 10.07 -15.14
C LYS A 238 10.14 10.98 -15.40
N ASN A 239 11.05 11.08 -14.43
CA ASN A 239 12.32 11.76 -14.60
C ASN A 239 13.49 10.83 -14.23
N TYR A 240 14.51 10.80 -15.07
CA TYR A 240 15.73 10.03 -14.86
C TYR A 240 16.90 11.01 -14.66
N LYS A 241 17.62 10.86 -13.54
CA LYS A 241 18.69 11.68 -12.95
C LYS A 241 18.18 12.85 -12.07
N HIS A 242 18.36 12.69 -10.76
CA HIS A 242 18.07 13.69 -9.72
C HIS A 242 18.65 15.09 -10.01
N GLU A 243 19.76 15.16 -10.74
CA GLU A 243 20.49 16.40 -11.03
C GLU A 243 19.86 17.26 -12.15
N ASN A 244 18.96 16.69 -12.96
CA ASN A 244 18.34 17.37 -14.12
C ASN A 244 16.83 17.55 -13.95
N LEU A 245 16.32 17.76 -12.73
CA LEU A 245 15.03 18.42 -12.56
C LEU A 245 15.18 19.87 -13.03
N ASN A 246 15.02 20.11 -14.33
CA ASN A 246 15.00 21.46 -14.85
C ASN A 246 13.87 22.21 -14.12
N LYS A 247 14.20 23.31 -13.42
CA LYS A 247 13.22 24.23 -12.80
C LYS A 247 12.08 24.59 -13.77
N MET A 248 12.35 24.53 -15.07
CA MET A 248 11.40 24.69 -16.16
C MET A 248 10.28 23.62 -16.18
N GLN A 249 10.57 22.31 -15.99
CA GLN A 249 9.54 21.24 -15.96
C GLN A 249 8.57 21.35 -14.78
N LEU A 250 9.01 21.97 -13.68
CA LEU A 250 8.21 22.20 -12.48
C LEU A 250 7.59 23.62 -12.44
N SER A 251 7.83 24.45 -13.46
CA SER A 251 7.27 25.80 -13.50
C SER A 251 5.76 25.75 -13.77
N PRO A 252 4.94 26.50 -13.02
CA PRO A 252 3.52 26.69 -13.33
C PRO A 252 3.25 27.18 -14.76
N ASP A 253 4.23 27.80 -15.43
CA ASP A 253 4.03 28.32 -16.79
C ASP A 253 3.97 27.21 -17.85
N ASN A 254 4.49 26.00 -17.56
CA ASN A 254 4.49 24.85 -18.46
C ASN A 254 3.20 24.01 -18.38
N TRP A 255 2.22 24.44 -17.57
CA TRP A 255 0.94 23.75 -17.41
C TRP A 255 0.13 23.62 -18.71
N LYS A 256 0.31 24.56 -19.64
CA LYS A 256 -0.37 24.52 -20.94
C LYS A 256 0.03 23.29 -21.74
N ASP A 257 1.25 22.80 -21.58
CA ASP A 257 1.80 21.70 -22.38
C ASP A 257 1.55 20.33 -21.74
N ILE A 258 1.53 20.25 -20.40
CA ILE A 258 1.43 18.96 -19.68
C ILE A 258 0.20 18.15 -20.08
N PHE A 259 -0.96 18.81 -20.18
CA PHE A 259 -2.24 18.23 -20.55
C PHE A 259 -2.63 18.47 -22.03
N ALA A 260 -1.75 19.08 -22.84
CA ALA A 260 -2.07 19.41 -24.24
C ALA A 260 -2.18 18.18 -25.14
N GLU A 261 -1.36 17.17 -24.88
CA GLU A 261 -1.23 16.01 -25.77
C GLU A 261 -1.99 14.80 -25.26
N ASN A 262 -1.78 14.42 -23.99
CA ASN A 262 -2.39 13.23 -23.42
C ASN A 262 -2.45 13.29 -21.91
N PHE A 263 -3.41 12.55 -21.35
CA PHE A 263 -3.64 12.39 -19.92
C PHE A 263 -4.63 11.25 -19.64
N TYR A 264 -4.71 10.83 -18.39
CA TYR A 264 -5.80 10.02 -17.89
C TYR A 264 -6.88 10.88 -17.23
N GLU A 265 -8.14 10.47 -17.31
CA GLU A 265 -9.29 11.09 -16.65
C GLU A 265 -10.06 10.02 -15.87
N VAL A 266 -10.40 10.33 -14.62
CA VAL A 266 -11.26 9.52 -13.74
C VAL A 266 -12.30 10.40 -13.07
N ASP A 267 -13.37 9.80 -12.54
CA ASP A 267 -14.28 10.50 -11.62
C ASP A 267 -13.49 11.06 -10.43
N PHE A 268 -13.84 12.28 -10.00
CA PHE A 268 -13.15 12.93 -8.89
C PHE A 268 -13.18 12.07 -7.62
N ASN A 269 -14.31 11.44 -7.30
CA ASN A 269 -14.45 10.60 -6.11
C ASN A 269 -13.58 9.34 -6.19
N ILE A 270 -13.37 8.78 -7.38
CA ILE A 270 -12.46 7.64 -7.57
C ILE A 270 -11.02 8.05 -7.22
N TYR A 271 -10.54 9.18 -7.75
CA TYR A 271 -9.21 9.68 -7.41
C TYR A 271 -9.10 10.07 -5.94
N ASN A 272 -10.13 10.72 -5.40
CA ASN A 272 -10.17 11.16 -4.02
C ASN A 272 -10.13 9.97 -3.05
N ASN A 273 -10.90 8.93 -3.33
CA ASN A 273 -10.88 7.69 -2.58
C ASN A 273 -9.54 6.95 -2.73
N PHE A 274 -8.94 6.97 -3.93
CA PHE A 274 -7.62 6.37 -4.16
C PHE A 274 -6.55 6.94 -3.20
N ILE A 275 -6.55 8.25 -2.95
CA ILE A 275 -5.61 8.87 -2.00
C ILE A 275 -6.07 8.67 -0.54
N ASN A 276 -7.33 8.99 -0.23
CA ASN A 276 -7.83 9.00 1.15
C ASN A 276 -7.85 7.61 1.80
N GLN A 277 -8.14 6.55 1.03
CA GLN A 277 -8.07 5.19 1.55
C GLN A 277 -6.66 4.81 1.96
N SER A 278 -5.63 5.20 1.19
CA SER A 278 -4.23 4.93 1.55
C SER A 278 -3.78 5.79 2.75
N LEU A 279 -4.24 7.05 2.85
CA LEU A 279 -3.98 7.91 4.01
C LEU A 279 -4.51 7.32 5.32
N ALA A 280 -5.63 6.60 5.29
CA ALA A 280 -6.18 5.94 6.48
C ALA A 280 -5.26 4.86 7.08
N TYR A 281 -4.28 4.36 6.31
CA TYR A 281 -3.26 3.44 6.79
C TYR A 281 -2.01 4.14 7.29
N TYR A 282 -1.88 5.46 7.16
CA TYR A 282 -0.78 6.19 7.77
C TYR A 282 -0.97 6.21 9.29
N VAL A 283 0.09 5.87 10.01
CA VAL A 283 0.11 5.98 11.48
C VAL A 283 1.28 6.87 11.79
N GLU A 284 1.01 8.04 12.34
CA GLU A 284 2.08 8.85 12.90
C GLU A 284 2.66 8.06 14.10
N LEU A 285 3.89 7.58 13.94
CA LEU A 285 4.62 6.99 15.06
C LEU A 285 5.00 8.16 15.97
N GLY A 286 4.12 8.43 16.94
CA GLY A 286 4.43 9.35 18.01
C GLY A 286 5.67 8.87 18.78
N LYS A 287 6.32 9.76 19.52
CA LYS A 287 7.29 9.31 20.53
C LYS A 287 6.52 8.54 21.59
N ALA A 288 6.53 7.21 21.48
CA ALA A 288 5.96 6.35 22.51
C ALA A 288 6.59 6.70 23.86
N THR A 289 5.75 7.10 24.82
CA THR A 289 6.20 7.51 26.15
C THR A 289 6.40 6.33 27.09
N THR A 290 5.81 5.18 26.78
CA THR A 290 5.89 3.95 27.55
C THR A 290 6.08 2.73 26.64
N ALA A 291 6.57 1.62 27.22
CA ALA A 291 6.67 0.35 26.52
C ALA A 291 5.28 -0.17 26.08
N TYR A 292 4.22 0.11 26.85
CA TYR A 292 2.84 -0.15 26.45
C TYR A 292 2.48 0.60 25.18
N ASP A 293 2.69 1.92 25.14
CA ASP A 293 2.33 2.76 23.99
C ASP A 293 3.10 2.34 22.74
N ALA A 294 4.38 1.99 22.90
CA ALA A 294 5.22 1.50 21.81
C ALA A 294 4.67 0.20 21.22
N ASN A 295 4.44 -0.81 22.07
CA ASN A 295 3.92 -2.11 21.63
C ASN A 295 2.51 -1.99 21.03
N TYR A 296 1.67 -1.11 21.58
CA TYR A 296 0.34 -0.85 21.05
C TYR A 296 0.41 -0.22 19.64
N GLN A 297 1.23 0.82 19.46
CA GLN A 297 1.44 1.45 18.15
C GLN A 297 1.99 0.45 17.11
N TRP A 298 2.94 -0.39 17.52
CA TRP A 298 3.46 -1.47 16.68
C TRP A 298 2.39 -2.47 16.28
N GLY A 299 1.54 -2.89 17.22
CA GLY A 299 0.43 -3.79 16.94
C GLY A 299 -0.53 -3.22 15.90
N VAL A 300 -0.89 -1.94 16.03
CA VAL A 300 -1.76 -1.25 15.07
C VAL A 300 -1.11 -1.19 13.69
N LEU A 301 0.16 -0.82 13.62
CA LEU A 301 0.90 -0.71 12.36
C LEU A 301 1.00 -2.06 11.64
N ARG A 302 1.38 -3.11 12.38
CA ARG A 302 1.49 -4.48 11.85
C ARG A 302 0.14 -5.01 11.37
N TYR A 303 -0.93 -4.73 12.11
CA TYR A 303 -2.30 -5.08 11.70
C TYR A 303 -2.67 -4.39 10.38
N GLN A 304 -2.40 -3.09 10.25
CA GLN A 304 -2.75 -2.30 9.08
C GLN A 304 -2.04 -2.76 7.80
N ILE A 305 -0.80 -3.24 7.92
CA ILE A 305 -0.03 -3.73 6.76
C ILE A 305 -0.18 -5.24 6.54
N GLY A 306 -1.02 -5.91 7.32
CA GLY A 306 -1.38 -7.31 7.15
C GLY A 306 -0.46 -8.32 7.86
N ASP A 307 0.52 -7.86 8.64
CA ASP A 307 1.30 -8.72 9.53
C ASP A 307 0.49 -9.05 10.79
N TYR A 308 -0.50 -9.92 10.66
CA TYR A 308 -1.38 -10.26 11.76
C TYR A 308 -0.67 -11.03 12.88
N LEU A 309 0.36 -11.84 12.55
CA LEU A 309 1.13 -12.57 13.54
C LEU A 309 1.95 -11.61 14.42
N GLY A 310 2.74 -10.73 13.80
CA GLY A 310 3.50 -9.74 14.55
C GLY A 310 2.61 -8.71 15.25
N ALA A 311 1.44 -8.38 14.68
CA ALA A 311 0.45 -7.55 15.36
C ALA A 311 -0.06 -8.20 16.64
N LEU A 312 -0.37 -9.50 16.60
CA LEU A 312 -0.82 -10.25 17.77
C LEU A 312 0.26 -10.28 18.86
N GLU A 313 1.51 -10.52 18.48
CA GLU A 313 2.66 -10.50 19.40
C GLU A 313 2.82 -9.13 20.06
N ALA A 314 2.79 -8.05 19.28
CA ALA A 314 2.90 -6.69 19.79
C ALA A 314 1.74 -6.32 20.73
N PHE A 315 0.50 -6.69 20.40
CA PHE A 315 -0.63 -6.48 21.31
C PHE A 315 -0.50 -7.29 22.60
N ASN A 316 0.02 -8.52 22.55
CA ASN A 316 0.25 -9.31 23.75
C ASN A 316 1.33 -8.69 24.65
N LYS A 317 2.44 -8.22 24.08
CA LYS A 317 3.48 -7.48 24.82
C LYS A 317 2.90 -6.21 25.46
N ALA A 318 2.05 -5.47 24.76
CA ALA A 318 1.35 -4.33 25.36
C ALA A 318 0.50 -4.76 26.58
N PHE A 319 -0.22 -5.88 26.52
CA PHE A 319 -0.96 -6.39 27.68
C PHE A 319 -0.06 -6.91 28.82
N GLU A 320 1.17 -7.36 28.53
CA GLU A 320 2.16 -7.69 29.57
C GLU A 320 2.60 -6.43 30.33
N GLU A 321 2.82 -5.32 29.61
CA GLU A 321 3.19 -4.02 30.18
C GLU A 321 2.05 -3.36 30.98
N ASN A 322 0.80 -3.46 30.48
CA ASN A 322 -0.39 -2.96 31.19
C ASN A 322 -1.56 -3.96 31.14
N PRO A 323 -1.60 -4.93 32.08
CA PRO A 323 -2.63 -5.96 32.10
C PRO A 323 -4.05 -5.45 32.41
N LYS A 324 -4.17 -4.22 32.93
CA LYS A 324 -5.44 -3.63 33.39
C LYS A 324 -5.83 -2.39 32.59
N THR A 325 -5.35 -2.27 31.36
CA THR A 325 -5.76 -1.18 30.46
C THR A 325 -7.28 -1.15 30.29
N ASP A 326 -7.84 0.06 30.35
CA ASP A 326 -9.26 0.33 30.12
C ASP A 326 -9.53 0.90 28.72
N ASP A 327 -8.52 0.88 27.86
CA ASP A 327 -8.66 1.24 26.45
C ASP A 327 -9.32 0.09 25.67
N PHE A 328 -10.54 0.32 25.19
CA PHE A 328 -11.25 -0.68 24.39
C PHE A 328 -10.60 -0.90 23.00
N MET A 329 -9.83 0.07 22.50
CA MET A 329 -9.27 0.02 21.14
C MET A 329 -8.24 -1.10 20.99
N ILE A 330 -7.38 -1.33 21.99
CA ILE A 330 -6.40 -2.42 21.93
C ILE A 330 -7.07 -3.81 21.87
N TYR A 331 -8.16 -4.00 22.62
CA TYR A 331 -8.99 -5.22 22.49
C TYR A 331 -9.65 -5.31 21.12
N SER A 332 -10.16 -4.19 20.61
CA SER A 332 -10.76 -4.12 19.26
C SER A 332 -9.75 -4.54 18.19
N TYR A 333 -8.53 -4.00 18.23
CA TYR A 333 -7.48 -4.35 17.28
C TYR A 333 -7.00 -5.79 17.43
N ARG A 334 -6.76 -6.28 18.65
CA ARG A 334 -6.35 -7.68 18.85
C ARG A 334 -7.44 -8.66 18.41
N GLY A 335 -8.71 -8.34 18.66
CA GLY A 335 -9.86 -9.11 18.17
C GLY A 335 -9.92 -9.14 16.65
N ASN A 336 -9.71 -7.99 15.99
CA ASN A 336 -9.62 -7.93 14.53
C ASN A 336 -8.46 -8.77 13.99
N THR A 337 -7.27 -8.64 14.58
CA THR A 337 -6.09 -9.44 14.25
C THR A 337 -6.38 -10.93 14.34
N ARG A 338 -6.94 -11.39 15.47
CA ARG A 338 -7.33 -12.79 15.68
C ARG A 338 -8.36 -13.26 14.66
N SER A 339 -9.37 -12.43 14.37
CA SER A 339 -10.37 -12.75 13.35
C SER A 339 -9.75 -12.88 11.96
N LYS A 340 -8.76 -12.05 11.60
CA LYS A 340 -8.03 -12.15 10.31
C LYS A 340 -7.14 -13.39 10.23
N MET A 341 -6.69 -13.90 11.38
CA MET A 341 -5.96 -15.17 11.49
C MET A 341 -6.87 -16.40 11.58
N GLY A 342 -8.20 -16.23 11.54
CA GLY A 342 -9.16 -17.34 11.69
C GLY A 342 -9.42 -17.78 13.14
N LEU A 343 -8.84 -17.08 14.12
CA LEU A 343 -8.99 -17.35 15.56
C LEU A 343 -10.29 -16.72 16.09
N HIS A 344 -11.42 -17.13 15.54
CA HIS A 344 -12.71 -16.45 15.75
C HIS A 344 -13.22 -16.52 17.20
N THR A 345 -13.00 -17.63 17.91
CA THR A 345 -13.38 -17.76 19.32
C THR A 345 -12.62 -16.76 20.21
N ASP A 346 -11.30 -16.64 20.01
CA ASP A 346 -10.48 -15.68 20.76
C ASP A 346 -10.80 -14.23 20.38
N ALA A 347 -11.13 -14.00 19.10
CA ALA A 347 -11.59 -12.69 18.64
C ALA A 347 -12.88 -12.25 19.32
N ILE A 348 -13.85 -13.17 19.49
CA ILE A 348 -15.10 -12.87 20.20
C ILE A 348 -14.83 -12.46 21.64
N ALA A 349 -13.92 -13.14 22.35
CA ALA A 349 -13.55 -12.78 23.72
C ALA A 349 -12.94 -11.37 23.82
N ASP A 350 -12.12 -10.99 22.84
CA ASP A 350 -11.58 -9.63 22.75
C ASP A 350 -12.66 -8.59 22.44
N PHE A 351 -13.57 -8.87 21.51
CA PHE A 351 -14.68 -7.96 21.20
C PHE A 351 -15.66 -7.82 22.37
N ASP A 352 -15.92 -8.90 23.11
CA ASP A 352 -16.71 -8.85 24.34
C ASP A 352 -16.07 -7.89 25.35
N LYS A 353 -14.75 -8.01 25.54
CA LYS A 353 -14.01 -7.13 26.44
C LYS A 353 -14.03 -5.67 25.95
N ALA A 354 -13.84 -5.43 24.66
CA ALA A 354 -13.94 -4.10 24.06
C ALA A 354 -15.34 -3.49 24.26
N LEU A 355 -16.40 -4.27 24.07
CA LEU A 355 -17.78 -3.80 24.23
C LEU A 355 -18.17 -3.55 25.69
N MET A 356 -17.51 -4.21 26.66
CA MET A 356 -17.65 -3.88 28.09
C MET A 356 -17.02 -2.53 28.45
N LEU A 357 -15.98 -2.12 27.73
CA LEU A 357 -15.25 -0.88 27.96
C LEU A 357 -15.87 0.25 27.12
N ARG A 358 -16.79 1.02 27.72
CA ARG A 358 -17.44 2.13 27.01
C ARG A 358 -16.43 3.23 26.64
N PRO A 359 -16.59 3.88 25.47
CA PRO A 359 -15.74 4.99 25.07
C PRO A 359 -15.82 6.15 26.07
N LYS A 360 -14.66 6.71 26.40
CA LYS A 360 -14.57 7.93 27.21
C LYS A 360 -14.84 9.19 26.40
N ARG A 361 -14.60 9.15 25.08
CA ARG A 361 -14.77 10.28 24.16
C ARG A 361 -15.79 9.93 23.08
N ILE A 362 -16.59 10.92 22.69
CA ILE A 362 -17.60 10.77 21.62
C ILE A 362 -16.95 10.37 20.29
N VAL A 363 -15.75 10.90 20.00
CA VAL A 363 -15.02 10.61 18.77
C VAL A 363 -14.65 9.13 18.60
N ASP A 364 -14.59 8.37 19.70
CA ASP A 364 -14.24 6.95 19.66
C ASP A 364 -15.48 6.04 19.53
N TYR A 365 -16.69 6.60 19.67
CA TYR A 365 -17.95 5.87 19.62
C TYR A 365 -18.16 5.08 18.32
N PRO A 366 -17.83 5.62 17.12
CA PRO A 366 -17.94 4.84 15.87
C PRO A 366 -17.06 3.58 15.85
N ASN A 367 -15.85 3.64 16.40
CA ASN A 367 -14.96 2.47 16.48
C ASN A 367 -15.48 1.45 17.49
N TRP A 368 -16.07 1.92 18.59
CA TRP A 368 -16.69 1.05 19.57
C TRP A 368 -17.89 0.30 19.00
N ILE A 369 -18.78 0.99 18.28
CA ILE A 369 -19.92 0.35 17.58
C ILE A 369 -19.44 -0.72 16.59
N ARG A 370 -18.32 -0.46 15.88
CA ARG A 370 -17.74 -1.41 14.92
C ARG A 370 -17.38 -2.76 15.57
N ASN A 371 -17.14 -2.83 16.88
CA ASN A 371 -16.93 -4.10 17.58
C ASN A 371 -18.17 -5.01 17.57
N TYR A 372 -19.39 -4.47 17.59
CA TYR A 372 -20.59 -5.29 17.38
C TYR A 372 -20.53 -5.95 16.01
N PHE A 373 -20.27 -5.16 14.97
CA PHE A 373 -20.17 -5.68 13.61
C PHE A 373 -19.09 -6.75 13.46
N ASN A 374 -17.88 -6.50 13.96
CA ASN A 374 -16.76 -7.44 13.86
C ASN A 374 -17.00 -8.71 14.69
N ARG A 375 -17.62 -8.60 15.87
CA ARG A 375 -18.04 -9.77 16.65
C ARG A 375 -19.10 -10.59 15.94
N GLY A 376 -20.03 -9.94 15.24
CA GLY A 376 -21.02 -10.60 14.40
C GLY A 376 -20.37 -11.42 13.28
N VAL A 377 -19.36 -10.84 12.61
CA VAL A 377 -18.56 -11.55 11.60
C VAL A 377 -17.85 -12.77 12.21
N ALA A 378 -17.19 -12.61 13.36
CA ALA A 378 -16.51 -13.73 14.02
C ALA A 378 -17.49 -14.83 14.47
N LYS A 379 -18.66 -14.46 15.00
CA LYS A 379 -19.74 -15.39 15.37
C LYS A 379 -20.26 -16.18 14.17
N TYR A 380 -20.42 -15.54 13.02
CA TYR A 380 -20.82 -16.21 11.79
C TYR A 380 -19.83 -17.33 11.42
N TYR A 381 -18.53 -17.08 11.46
CA TYR A 381 -17.50 -18.07 11.13
C TYR A 381 -17.40 -19.25 12.10
N ILE A 382 -17.96 -19.13 13.31
CA ILE A 382 -18.10 -20.26 14.25
C ILE A 382 -19.51 -20.90 14.21
N ASN A 383 -20.25 -20.68 13.13
CA ASN A 383 -21.62 -21.16 12.91
C ASN A 383 -22.66 -20.63 13.91
N ASN A 384 -22.40 -19.51 14.59
CA ASN A 384 -23.37 -18.81 15.42
C ASN A 384 -24.09 -17.72 14.61
N GLY A 385 -24.93 -18.15 13.65
CA GLY A 385 -25.69 -17.23 12.79
C GLY A 385 -26.67 -16.33 13.54
N THR A 386 -27.36 -16.86 14.55
CA THR A 386 -28.29 -16.08 15.38
C THR A 386 -27.56 -14.94 16.10
N GLY A 387 -26.45 -15.24 16.77
CA GLY A 387 -25.65 -14.23 17.46
C GLY A 387 -24.98 -13.25 16.50
N ALA A 388 -24.67 -13.65 15.27
CA ALA A 388 -24.16 -12.76 14.23
C ALA A 388 -25.22 -11.72 13.82
N CYS A 389 -26.45 -12.17 13.56
CA CYS A 389 -27.56 -11.29 13.19
C CYS A 389 -27.93 -10.31 14.30
N GLU A 390 -27.90 -10.73 15.56
CA GLU A 390 -28.11 -9.84 16.72
C GLU A 390 -27.06 -8.72 16.78
N ASP A 391 -25.80 -9.07 16.55
CA ASP A 391 -24.68 -8.13 16.58
C ASP A 391 -24.70 -7.16 15.39
N TRP A 392 -24.98 -7.63 14.17
CA TRP A 392 -25.12 -6.75 13.01
C TRP A 392 -26.32 -5.81 13.14
N LYS A 393 -27.45 -6.31 13.68
CA LYS A 393 -28.60 -5.46 13.99
C LYS A 393 -28.22 -4.37 14.98
N LYS A 394 -27.52 -4.74 16.06
CA LYS A 394 -27.08 -3.78 17.06
C LYS A 394 -26.12 -2.72 16.47
N ALA A 395 -25.20 -3.13 15.61
CA ALA A 395 -24.30 -2.21 14.92
C ALA A 395 -25.06 -1.23 14.01
N TYR A 396 -26.02 -1.73 13.22
CA TYR A 396 -26.87 -0.92 12.36
C TYR A 396 -27.71 0.09 13.14
N ASP A 397 -28.40 -0.35 14.20
CA ASP A 397 -29.23 0.50 15.06
C ASP A 397 -28.42 1.62 15.73
N LEU A 398 -27.12 1.41 15.92
CA LEU A 398 -26.19 2.41 16.47
C LEU A 398 -25.51 3.28 15.41
N GLY A 399 -25.87 3.14 14.13
CA GLY A 399 -25.42 3.99 13.04
C GLY A 399 -24.26 3.45 12.21
N TYR A 400 -23.89 2.17 12.36
CA TYR A 400 -22.89 1.54 11.48
C TYR A 400 -23.57 1.01 10.20
N GLY A 401 -23.73 1.90 9.22
CA GLY A 401 -24.48 1.63 7.99
C GLY A 401 -24.04 0.37 7.23
N SER A 402 -22.74 0.03 7.22
CA SER A 402 -22.23 -1.18 6.54
C SER A 402 -22.80 -2.49 7.09
N ALA A 403 -23.43 -2.49 8.27
CA ALA A 403 -24.12 -3.68 8.77
C ALA A 403 -25.44 -3.99 8.03
N SER A 404 -26.01 -3.04 7.28
CA SER A 404 -27.28 -3.24 6.57
C SER A 404 -27.19 -4.32 5.48
N GLU A 405 -26.06 -4.37 4.77
CA GLU A 405 -25.78 -5.37 3.73
C GLU A 405 -25.77 -6.78 4.33
N TYR A 406 -25.09 -6.94 5.47
CA TYR A 406 -25.02 -8.23 6.16
C TYR A 406 -26.38 -8.69 6.72
N LEU A 407 -27.20 -7.76 7.21
CA LEU A 407 -28.56 -8.07 7.65
C LEU A 407 -29.45 -8.56 6.50
N TYR A 408 -29.27 -7.98 5.31
CA TYR A 408 -29.99 -8.37 4.12
C TYR A 408 -29.53 -9.75 3.62
N ASP A 409 -28.23 -9.93 3.43
CA ASP A 409 -27.65 -11.14 2.82
C ASP A 409 -27.73 -12.38 3.70
N PHE A 410 -27.52 -12.21 5.02
CA PHE A 410 -27.35 -13.35 5.93
C PHE A 410 -28.50 -13.53 6.92
N CYS A 411 -29.31 -12.51 7.15
CA CYS A 411 -30.37 -12.54 8.16
C CYS A 411 -31.79 -12.41 7.58
N GLY A 412 -31.93 -12.23 6.26
CA GLY A 412 -33.22 -12.11 5.58
C GLY A 412 -34.03 -10.87 5.99
N GLN A 413 -33.39 -9.85 6.56
CA GLN A 413 -34.04 -8.61 6.98
C GLN A 413 -33.93 -7.56 5.87
N LYS A 414 -35.05 -7.16 5.29
CA LYS A 414 -35.10 -5.96 4.42
C LYS A 414 -34.95 -4.74 5.33
N THR A 415 -33.79 -4.10 5.25
CA THR A 415 -33.59 -2.78 5.85
C THR A 415 -34.43 -1.75 5.08
N PRO A 416 -35.07 -0.77 5.75
CA PRO A 416 -35.90 0.25 5.10
C PRO A 416 -35.10 1.15 4.15
#